data_AF-A0A3D4EPQ3-F1
#
_entry.id   AF-A0A3D4EPQ3-F1
#
_cell.length_a   1.000
_cell.length_b   1.000
_cell.length_c   1.000
_cell.angle_alpha   90.00
_cell.angle_beta   90.00
_cell.angle_gamma   90.00
#
_symmetry.space_group_name_H-M   'P 1'
#
loop_
_entity.id
_entity.type
_entity.pdbx_description
1 polymer ?
#
loop_
_entity_poly.entity_id
_entity_poly.type
_entity_poly.pdbx_seq_one_letter_code
_entity_poly.pdbx_strand_id
1 'polypeptide(L)' 'EEVSTREIKKILEITIQEEDKRKPLTDDKLAKILKEKGYPIARRTVAKYREQLDVPVARLRKEI' A
#
# COMPACT_ATOMS: atom_id res chain seq x y z
N GLU A 1 -2.60 -11.66 -19.57
CA GLU A 1 -2.98 -10.90 -18.36
C GLU A 1 -1.76 -10.68 -17.47
N GLU A 2 -0.98 -9.61 -17.67
CA GLU A 2 0.25 -9.34 -16.88
C GLU A 2 0.30 -7.90 -16.31
N VAL A 3 -0.72 -7.09 -16.62
CA VAL A 3 -0.73 -5.66 -16.29
C VAL A 3 -0.99 -5.43 -14.80
N SER A 4 -1.73 -6.32 -14.14
CA SER A 4 -2.22 -6.14 -12.78
C SER A 4 -1.12 -5.97 -11.73
N THR A 5 0.00 -6.71 -11.81
CA THR A 5 1.01 -6.69 -10.74
C THR A 5 1.84 -5.41 -10.74
N ARG A 6 2.23 -4.92 -11.91
CA ARG A 6 2.98 -3.65 -12.04
C ARG A 6 2.11 -2.46 -11.65
N GLU A 7 0.85 -2.48 -12.08
CA GLU A 7 -0.09 -1.39 -11.83
C GLU A 7 -0.45 -1.27 -10.34
N ILE A 8 -0.71 -2.41 -9.67
CA ILE A 8 -0.96 -2.41 -8.22
C ILE A 8 0.24 -1.86 -7.45
N LYS A 9 1.47 -2.25 -7.81
CA LYS A 9 2.68 -1.71 -7.16
C LYS A 9 2.81 -0.20 -7.33
N LYS A 10 2.52 0.30 -8.52
CA LYS A 10 2.58 1.74 -8.84
C LYS A 10 1.52 2.53 -8.07
N ILE A 11 0.28 2.03 -8.04
CA ILE A 11 -0.80 2.64 -7.26
C ILE A 11 -0.50 2.58 -5.76
N LEU A 12 0.04 1.47 -5.27
CA LEU A 12 0.43 1.30 -3.87
C LEU A 12 1.52 2.31 -3.49
N GLU A 13 2.55 2.48 -4.31
CA GLU A 13 3.61 3.47 -4.11
C GLU A 13 3.06 4.89 -4.11
N ILE A 14 2.22 5.27 -5.08
CA ILE A 14 1.58 6.59 -5.13
C ILE A 14 0.72 6.81 -3.88
N THR A 15 -0.10 5.83 -3.49
CA THR A 15 -0.96 5.91 -2.30
C THR A 15 -0.14 6.07 -1.03
N ILE A 16 1.03 5.43 -0.96
CA ILE A 16 2.00 5.55 0.13
C ILE A 16 2.70 6.91 0.09
N GLN A 17 3.03 7.46 -1.07
CA GLN A 17 3.64 8.79 -1.19
C GLN A 17 2.68 9.91 -0.83
N GLU A 18 1.40 9.78 -1.21
CA GLU A 18 0.32 10.68 -0.83
C GLU A 18 -0.19 10.44 0.59
N GLU A 19 0.34 9.43 1.29
CA GLU A 19 -0.08 9.14 2.66
C GLU A 19 0.36 10.25 3.63
N ASP A 20 -0.47 10.49 4.63
CA ASP A 20 -0.15 11.43 5.68
C ASP A 20 0.90 10.81 6.62
N LYS A 21 2.14 11.30 6.58
CA LYS A 21 3.26 10.80 7.41
C LYS A 21 2.98 10.89 8.92
N ARG A 22 2.05 11.76 9.34
CA ARG A 22 1.60 11.85 10.73
C ARG A 22 0.64 10.72 11.12
N LYS A 23 -0.05 10.14 10.14
CA LYS A 23 -1.00 9.02 10.29
C LYS A 23 -0.81 8.00 9.17
N PRO A 24 0.33 7.28 9.18
CA PRO A 24 0.62 6.33 8.14
C PRO A 24 -0.46 5.24 8.03
N LEU A 25 -0.77 4.85 6.80
CA LEU A 25 -1.78 3.91 6.42
C LEU A 25 -1.30 2.49 6.75
N THR A 26 -2.14 1.77 7.48
CA THR A 26 -1.91 0.34 7.72
C THR A 26 -2.15 -0.47 6.45
N ASP A 27 -1.61 -1.68 6.39
CA ASP A 27 -1.83 -2.60 5.26
C ASP A 27 -3.33 -2.83 4.97
N ASP A 28 -4.17 -2.76 6.01
CA ASP A 28 -5.63 -2.90 5.90
C ASP A 28 -6.27 -1.72 5.17
N LYS A 29 -5.84 -0.48 5.48
CA LYS A 29 -6.31 0.72 4.78
C LYS A 29 -5.85 0.72 3.33
N LEU A 30 -4.59 0.36 3.07
CA LEU A 30 -4.06 0.25 1.70
C LEU A 30 -4.85 -0.80 0.90
N ALA A 31 -5.17 -1.95 1.49
CA ALA A 31 -6.02 -2.97 0.85
C ALA A 31 -7.43 -2.44 0.56
N LYS A 32 -8.03 -1.65 1.47
CA LYS A 32 -9.33 -1.01 1.23
C LYS A 32 -9.28 0.00 0.08
N ILE A 33 -8.29 0.89 0.06
CA ILE A 33 -8.12 1.90 -1.00
C ILE A 33 -7.97 1.21 -2.36
N LEU A 34 -7.17 0.15 -2.43
CA LEU A 34 -6.98 -0.61 -3.66
C LEU A 34 -8.26 -1.35 -4.07
N LYS A 35 -9.01 -1.90 -3.11
CA LYS A 35 -10.33 -2.50 -3.35
C LYS A 35 -11.34 -1.47 -3.88
N GLU A 36 -11.36 -0.26 -3.33
CA GLU A 36 -12.21 0.84 -3.80
C GLU A 36 -11.84 1.31 -5.22
N LYS A 37 -10.56 1.25 -5.58
CA LYS A 37 -10.07 1.53 -6.95
C LYS A 37 -10.39 0.40 -7.95
N GLY A 38 -11.06 -0.67 -7.53
CA GLY A 38 -11.39 -1.82 -8.40
C GLY A 38 -10.34 -2.94 -8.41
N TYR A 39 -9.33 -2.87 -7.54
CA TYR A 39 -8.30 -3.90 -7.39
C TYR A 39 -8.52 -4.67 -6.08
N PRO A 40 -9.28 -5.79 -6.09
CA PRO A 40 -9.54 -6.58 -4.90
C PRO A 40 -8.27 -7.34 -4.49
N ILE A 41 -7.44 -6.71 -3.65
CA ILE A 41 -6.21 -7.30 -3.13
C ILE A 41 -6.35 -7.61 -1.65
N ALA A 42 -5.75 -8.72 -1.23
CA ALA A 42 -5.71 -9.09 0.18
C ALA A 42 -4.61 -8.33 0.92
N ARG A 43 -4.80 -8.12 2.22
CA ARG A 43 -3.80 -7.54 3.13
C ARG A 43 -2.43 -8.23 3.01
N ARG A 44 -2.40 -9.56 2.83
CA ARG A 44 -1.16 -10.34 2.67
C ARG A 44 -0.39 -9.93 1.40
N THR A 45 -1.09 -9.68 0.30
CA THR A 45 -0.49 -9.22 -0.96
C THR A 45 0.06 -7.81 -0.83
N VAL A 46 -0.67 -6.92 -0.14
CA VAL A 46 -0.20 -5.57 0.20
C VAL A 46 1.07 -5.65 1.03
N ALA A 47 1.11 -6.46 2.09
CA ALA A 47 2.30 -6.63 2.94
C ALA A 47 3.51 -7.12 2.12
N LYS A 48 3.30 -8.10 1.24
CA LYS A 48 4.35 -8.59 0.32
C LYS A 48 4.89 -7.49 -0.59
N TYR A 49 4.02 -6.68 -1.19
CA TYR A 49 4.45 -5.58 -2.07
C TYR A 49 5.08 -4.44 -1.27
N ARG A 50 4.58 -4.19 -0.05
CA ARG A 50 5.14 -3.24 0.89
C ARG A 50 6.59 -3.58 1.24
N GLU A 51 6.85 -4.84 1.59
CA GLU A 51 8.22 -5.33 1.84
C GLU A 51 9.10 -5.24 0.60
N GLN A 52 8.56 -5.52 -0.60
CA GLN A 52 9.30 -5.37 -1.85
C GLN A 52 9.65 -3.92 -2.20
N LEU A 53 8.87 -2.96 -1.70
CA LEU A 53 9.10 -1.52 -1.88
C LEU A 53 9.96 -0.93 -0.74
N ASP A 54 10.47 -1.77 0.17
CA ASP A 54 11.25 -1.35 1.35
C ASP A 54 10.49 -0.34 2.23
N VAL A 55 9.16 -0.47 2.27
CA VAL A 55 8.26 0.43 2.98
C VAL A 55 8.08 -0.07 4.42
N PRO A 56 8.63 0.59 5.47
CA PRO A 56 8.43 0.15 6.85
C PRO A 56 6.96 0.16 7.26
N VAL A 57 6.61 -0.59 8.31
CA VAL A 57 5.22 -0.63 8.81
C VAL A 57 4.77 0.76 9.24
N ALA A 58 3.48 1.03 9.11
CA ALA A 58 2.88 2.30 9.52
C ALA A 58 3.33 2.75 10.92
N ARG A 59 3.45 1.81 11.87
CA ARG A 59 3.91 2.12 13.23
C ARG A 59 5.30 2.77 13.31
N LEU A 60 6.19 2.44 12.39
CA LEU A 60 7.57 2.95 12.31
C LEU A 60 7.69 4.24 11.48
N ARG A 61 6.66 4.59 10.70
CA ARG A 61 6.62 5.76 9.82
C ARG A 61 6.01 7.00 10.46
N LYS A 62 5.47 6.85 11.67
CA LYS A 62 4.85 7.96 12.38
C LYS A 62 5.95 8.91 12.86
N GLU A 63 6.13 10.01 12.14
CA GLU A 63 6.90 11.15 12.67
C GLU A 63 6.07 11.81 13.78
N ILE A 64 6.68 11.95 14.98
CA ILE A 64 6.09 12.57 16.17
C ILE A 64 6.06 14.09 16.00
#